data_AF-A0A412EZP6-F1
#
_entry.id   AF-A0A412EZP6-F1
#
_cell.length_a   1.000
_cell.length_b   1.000
_cell.length_c   1.000
_cell.angle_alpha   90.00
_cell.angle_beta   90.00
_cell.angle_gamma   90.00
#
_symmetry.space_group_name_H-M   'P 1'
#
loop_
_entity.id
_entity.type
_entity.pdbx_description
1 polymer ?
#
loop_
_entity_poly.entity_id
_entity_poly.type
_entity_poly.pdbx_seq_one_letter_code
_entity_poly.pdbx_strand_id
1 'polypeptide(L)'
;MHRGVRRTEIFSDETDYQVFLEILKVALDKYQCKIHAYCMMTNHIHLLLETSEDEIGRFMKCLSERYAMYFNHKYQYRGHLFESRYAYCGIEIL
;
A
#
# COMPACT_ATOMS: atom_id res chain seq x y z
N MET A 1 -1.14 -8.89 -0.11
CA MET A 1 0.13 -8.61 0.60
C MET A 1 0.99 -7.66 -0.22
N HIS A 2 1.43 -6.57 0.39
CA HIS A 2 2.36 -5.60 -0.19
C HIS A 2 3.60 -5.53 0.71
N ARG A 3 4.73 -6.08 0.26
CA ARG A 3 5.91 -6.40 1.09
C ARG A 3 7.17 -5.75 0.55
N GLY A 4 8.01 -5.23 1.45
CA GLY A 4 9.31 -4.65 1.13
C GLY A 4 10.29 -5.68 0.55
N VAL A 5 11.13 -5.26 -0.40
CA VAL A 5 12.11 -6.12 -1.07
C VAL A 5 13.06 -6.76 -0.08
N ARG A 6 13.26 -8.09 -0.17
CA ARG A 6 14.11 -8.84 0.77
C ARG A 6 13.66 -8.65 2.24
N ARG A 7 12.35 -8.48 2.46
CA ARG A 7 11.74 -8.18 3.77
C ARG A 7 12.27 -6.89 4.43
N THR A 8 12.78 -5.94 3.65
CA THR A 8 13.22 -4.63 4.12
C THR A 8 12.09 -3.94 4.89
N GLU A 9 12.45 -3.27 5.99
CA GLU A 9 11.52 -2.42 6.73
C GLU A 9 11.09 -1.26 5.84
N ILE A 10 9.78 -1.20 5.58
CA ILE A 10 9.15 -0.14 4.82
C ILE A 10 8.64 0.97 5.74
N PHE A 11 8.47 0.68 7.04
CA PHE A 11 8.18 1.66 8.09
C PHE A 11 9.28 1.63 9.14
N SER A 12 10.14 2.64 9.17
CA SER A 12 11.23 2.78 10.15
C SER A 12 10.90 3.75 11.28
N ASP A 13 9.97 4.70 11.07
CA ASP A 13 9.47 5.58 12.12
C ASP A 13 7.96 5.87 11.99
N GLU A 14 7.38 6.52 13.00
CA GLU A 14 5.94 6.84 13.06
C GLU A 14 5.46 7.67 11.86
N THR A 15 6.31 8.54 11.32
CA THR A 15 5.97 9.39 10.16
C THR A 15 5.68 8.53 8.94
N ASP A 16 6.38 7.42 8.77
CA ASP A 16 6.16 6.51 7.64
C ASP A 16 4.74 5.93 7.64
N TYR A 17 4.22 5.60 8.84
CA TYR A 17 2.85 5.10 9.00
C TYR A 17 1.84 6.20 8.69
N GLN A 18 2.05 7.41 9.21
CA GLN A 18 1.16 8.55 8.96
C GLN A 18 1.09 8.91 7.47
N VAL A 19 2.23 9.00 6.80
CA VAL A 19 2.29 9.28 5.35
C VAL A 19 1.61 8.17 4.55
N PHE A 20 1.81 6.90 4.92
CA PHE A 20 1.11 5.80 4.26
C PHE A 20 -0.41 5.92 4.42
N LEU A 21 -0.90 6.23 5.62
CA LEU A 21 -2.33 6.41 5.89
C LEU A 21 -2.92 7.61 5.11
N GLU A 22 -2.17 8.71 4.97
CA GLU A 22 -2.59 9.85 4.14
C GLU A 22 -2.68 9.48 2.66
N ILE A 23 -1.68 8.77 2.13
CA ILE A 23 -1.69 8.28 0.74
C ILE A 23 -2.86 7.32 0.54
N LEU A 24 -3.09 6.41 1.49
CA LEU A 24 -4.19 5.45 1.48
C LEU A 24 -5.54 6.17 1.44
N LYS A 25 -5.76 7.16 2.32
CA LYS A 25 -7.00 7.95 2.34
C LYS A 25 -7.27 8.62 0.98
N VAL A 26 -6.26 9.30 0.43
CA VAL A 26 -6.39 9.95 -0.88
C VAL A 26 -6.65 8.94 -2.00
N ALA A 27 -6.05 7.75 -1.93
CA ALA A 27 -6.30 6.69 -2.92
C ALA A 27 -7.71 6.11 -2.80
N LEU A 28 -8.21 5.88 -1.57
CA LEU A 28 -9.58 5.40 -1.33
C LEU A 28 -10.60 6.36 -1.96
N ASP A 29 -10.45 7.67 -1.70
CA ASP A 29 -11.34 8.69 -2.25
C ASP A 29 -11.25 8.77 -3.78
N LYS A 30 -10.03 8.73 -4.34
CA LYS A 30 -9.81 8.86 -5.78
C LYS A 30 -10.38 7.69 -6.59
N TYR A 31 -10.28 6.47 -6.07
CA TYR A 31 -10.69 5.26 -6.76
C TYR A 31 -12.01 4.68 -6.24
N GLN A 32 -12.72 5.42 -5.38
CA GLN A 32 -14.02 5.03 -4.81
C GLN A 32 -13.97 3.64 -4.15
N CYS A 33 -12.84 3.32 -3.53
CA CYS A 33 -12.63 2.07 -2.80
C CYS A 33 -13.01 2.29 -1.34
N LYS A 34 -13.61 1.29 -0.71
CA LYS A 34 -13.91 1.29 0.71
C LYS A 34 -12.97 0.35 1.45
N ILE A 35 -12.49 0.77 2.62
CA ILE A 35 -11.63 -0.04 3.48
C ILE A 35 -12.42 -0.56 4.67
N HIS A 36 -12.30 -1.85 4.95
CA HIS A 36 -12.93 -2.49 6.12
C HIS A 36 -11.92 -2.73 7.23
N ALA A 37 -10.68 -3.09 6.88
CA ALA A 37 -9.61 -3.34 7.83
C ALA A 37 -8.25 -3.16 7.16
N TYR A 38 -7.24 -2.86 7.98
CA TYR A 38 -5.84 -2.87 7.56
C TYR A 38 -4.94 -3.36 8.68
N CYS A 39 -3.79 -3.91 8.31
CA CYS A 39 -2.70 -4.23 9.21
C CYS A 39 -1.39 -3.73 8.60
N MET A 40 -0.65 -2.92 9.36
CA MET A 40 0.65 -2.40 8.98
C MET A 40 1.71 -3.03 9.87
N MET A 41 2.57 -3.85 9.27
CA MET A 41 3.75 -4.40 9.90
C MET A 41 4.97 -3.69 9.36
N THR A 42 6.08 -3.68 10.09
CA THR A 42 7.29 -2.93 9.72
C THR A 42 7.77 -3.17 8.28
N ASN A 43 7.55 -4.36 7.72
CA ASN A 43 7.98 -4.73 6.37
C ASN A 43 6.85 -5.09 5.38
N HIS A 44 5.57 -4.99 5.75
CA HIS A 44 4.47 -5.24 4.83
C HIS A 44 3.10 -4.74 5.31
N ILE A 45 2.17 -4.60 4.36
CA ILE A 45 0.78 -4.20 4.60
C ILE A 45 -0.21 -5.27 4.11
N HIS A 46 -1.31 -5.42 4.87
CA HIS A 46 -2.53 -6.11 4.48
C HIS A 46 -3.72 -5.15 4.49
N LEU A 47 -4.54 -5.18 3.43
CA LEU A 47 -5.73 -4.35 3.29
C LEU A 47 -6.92 -5.25 2.97
N LEU A 48 -8.05 -5.02 3.64
CA LEU A 48 -9.35 -5.58 3.29
C LEU A 48 -10.18 -4.46 2.65
N LEU A 49 -10.42 -4.59 1.35
CA LEU A 49 -11.02 -3.55 0.52
C LEU A 49 -12.27 -4.06 -0.19
N GLU A 50 -13.26 -3.19 -0.32
CA GLU A 50 -14.42 -3.33 -1.20
C GLU A 50 -14.25 -2.35 -2.37
N THR A 51 -14.30 -2.87 -3.59
CA THR A 51 -14.07 -2.13 -4.84
C THR A 51 -14.67 -2.88 -6.03
N SER A 52 -14.93 -2.18 -7.13
CA SER A 52 -15.10 -2.83 -8.43
C SER A 52 -13.78 -3.45 -8.91
N GLU A 53 -13.85 -4.52 -9.71
CA GLU A 53 -12.66 -5.22 -10.23
C GLU A 53 -11.77 -4.30 -11.07
N ASP A 54 -12.34 -3.34 -11.81
CA ASP A 54 -11.59 -2.47 -12.71
C ASP A 54 -10.67 -1.47 -11.97
N GLU A 55 -11.00 -1.11 -10.73
CA GLU A 55 -10.31 -0.05 -9.99
C GLU A 55 -9.19 -0.56 -9.08
N ILE A 56 -9.21 -1.84 -8.65
CA ILE A 56 -8.22 -2.36 -7.69
C ILE A 56 -6.77 -2.25 -8.21
N GLY A 57 -6.56 -2.51 -9.51
CA GLY A 57 -5.23 -2.40 -10.12
C GLY A 57 -4.71 -0.96 -10.10
N ARG A 58 -5.58 0.02 -10.38
CA ARG A 58 -5.24 1.45 -10.39
C ARG A 58 -5.01 1.97 -8.98
N PHE A 59 -5.86 1.56 -8.03
CA PHE A 59 -5.71 1.83 -6.61
C PHE A 59 -4.36 1.34 -6.08
N MET A 60 -4.04 0.04 -6.26
CA MET A 60 -2.80 -0.56 -5.76
C MET A 60 -1.56 0.07 -6.40
N LYS A 61 -1.62 0.38 -7.71
CA LYS A 61 -0.54 1.10 -8.40
C LYS A 61 -0.30 2.48 -7.77
N CYS A 62 -1.35 3.28 -7.58
CA CYS A 62 -1.24 4.61 -7.02
C CYS A 62 -0.68 4.58 -5.59
N LEU A 63 -1.18 3.68 -4.75
CA LEU A 63 -0.75 3.51 -3.37
C LEU A 63 0.75 3.16 -3.30
N SER A 64 1.15 2.16 -4.06
CA SER A 64 2.53 1.65 -4.07
C SER A 64 3.54 2.65 -4.64
N GLU A 65 3.22 3.30 -5.76
CA GLU A 65 4.11 4.28 -6.40
C GLU A 65 4.33 5.50 -5.50
N ARG A 66 3.25 6.09 -4.96
CA ARG A 66 3.36 7.28 -4.12
C ARG A 66 4.16 7.02 -2.86
N TYR A 67 3.93 5.86 -2.23
CA TYR A 67 4.68 5.51 -1.03
C TYR A 67 6.15 5.19 -1.31
N ALA A 68 6.44 4.45 -2.38
CA ALA A 68 7.81 4.16 -2.79
C ALA A 68 8.59 5.45 -3.13
N MET A 69 7.94 6.43 -3.77
CA MET A 69 8.56 7.74 -4.02
C MET A 69 8.90 8.48 -2.73
N TYR A 70 7.97 8.53 -1.77
CA TYR A 70 8.20 9.11 -0.45
C TYR A 70 9.38 8.43 0.25
N PHE A 71 9.34 7.10 0.35
CA PHE A 71 10.35 6.31 1.04
C PHE A 71 11.73 6.50 0.40
N ASN A 72 11.82 6.43 -0.93
CA ASN A 72 13.06 6.61 -1.66
C ASN A 72 13.65 8.01 -1.45
N HIS A 73 12.80 9.03 -1.39
CA HIS A 73 13.24 10.39 -1.10
C HIS A 73 13.73 10.55 0.36
N LYS A 74 12.94 10.07 1.33
CA LYS A 74 13.27 10.19 2.77
C LYS A 74 14.55 9.44 3.14
N TYR A 75 14.70 8.21 2.66
CA TYR A 75 15.80 7.32 3.03
C TYR A 75 16.94 7.28 2.01
N GLN A 76 16.88 8.10 0.94
CA GLN A 76 17.82 8.06 -0.18
C GLN A 76 17.95 6.64 -0.78
N TYR A 77 16.87 5.85 -0.69
CA TYR A 77 16.84 4.47 -1.13
C TYR A 77 16.81 4.40 -2.67
N ARG A 78 17.57 3.45 -3.24
CA ARG A 78 17.66 3.25 -4.69
C ARG A 78 17.04 1.92 -5.09
N GLY A 79 16.13 1.98 -6.06
CA GLY A 79 15.49 0.81 -6.66
C GLY A 79 14.06 0.58 -6.18
N HIS A 80 13.58 -0.65 -6.39
CA HIS A 80 12.22 -1.04 -6.04
C HIS A 80 12.08 -1.23 -4.52
N LEU A 81 11.12 -0.53 -3.92
CA LEU A 81 10.78 -0.73 -2.50
C LEU A 81 10.04 -2.05 -2.29
N PHE A 82 9.06 -2.38 -3.14
CA PHE A 82 8.19 -3.54 -2.99
C PHE A 82 8.63 -4.73 -3.87
N GLU A 83 8.43 -5.96 -3.37
CA GLU A 83 8.82 -7.21 -4.07
C GLU A 83 8.01 -7.50 -5.32
N SER A 84 6.74 -7.09 -5.33
CA SER A 84 5.79 -7.37 -6.40
C SER A 84 4.71 -6.31 -6.41
N ARG A 85 3.86 -6.32 -7.45
CA ARG A 85 2.75 -5.38 -7.59
C ARG A 85 1.79 -5.48 -6.40
N TYR A 86 1.20 -6.65 -6.19
CA TYR A 86 0.41 -7.00 -5.02
C TYR A 86 -0.02 -8.48 -5.14
N ALA A 87 -0.28 -9.12 -4.00
CA ALA A 87 -1.05 -10.36 -3.95
C ALA A 87 -2.46 -10.06 -3.41
N TYR A 88 -3.49 -10.65 -4.00
CA TYR A 88 -4.88 -10.52 -3.56
C TYR A 88 -5.57 -11.88 -3.48
N CYS A 89 -6.64 -11.94 -2.71
CA CYS A 89 -7.57 -13.05 -2.62
C CYS A 89 -8.96 -12.43 -2.66
N GLY A 90 -9.78 -12.80 -3.64
CA GLY A 90 -11.17 -12.34 -3.73
C GLY A 90 -12.00 -12.94 -2.60
N ILE A 91 -12.85 -12.13 -1.99
CA ILE A 91 -13.80 -12.57 -0.97
C ILE A 91 -15.18 -12.18 -1.47
N GLU A 92 -16.05 -13.17 -1.68
CA GLU A 92 -17.46 -12.94 -1.95
C GLU A 92 -18.21 -12.79 -0.63
N ILE A 93 -18.96 -11.70 -0.48
CA ILE A 93 -19.84 -11.48 0.67
C ILE A 93 -21.25 -11.84 0.19
N LEU A 94 -21.79 -12.94 0.71
CA LEU A 94 -23.16 -13.44 0.44
C LEU A 94 -24.22 -12.66 1.23
#